data_AF-A0A2Z4MJD7-F1
#
_entry.id   AF-A0A2Z4MJD7-F1
#
_cell.length_a   1.000
_cell.length_b   1.000
_cell.length_c   1.000
_cell.angle_alpha   90.00
_cell.angle_beta   90.00
_cell.angle_gamma   90.00
#
_symmetry.space_group_name_H-M   'P 1'
#
loop_
_entity.id
_entity.type
_entity.pdbx_description
1 polymer ?
#
loop_
_entity_poly.entity_id
_entity_poly.type
_entity_poly.pdbx_seq_one_letter_code
_entity_poly.pdbx_strand_id
1 'polypeptide(L)'
;MHLGTSPKKELEGAPKSKCTIWGTGIEASRHHLDLETSIEQLRQQMIELAGKHGLTSDVVLGVSQQLDKYIVMAQNNHKADSIW
;
A
#
# COMPACT_ATOMS: atom_id res chain seq x y z
N MET A 1 -1.65 -45.52 43.50
CA MET A 1 -1.17 -44.17 43.87
C MET A 1 -0.64 -43.47 42.62
N HIS A 2 -0.66 -42.15 42.64
CA HIS A 2 -0.64 -41.17 41.54
C HIS A 2 0.43 -41.25 40.43
N LEU A 3 -0.03 -40.88 39.22
CA LEU A 3 0.51 -40.01 38.16
C LEU A 3 2.02 -39.95 37.84
N GLY A 4 2.31 -40.05 36.53
CA GLY A 4 3.58 -39.60 35.93
C GLY A 4 3.64 -39.78 34.41
N THR A 5 2.81 -39.05 33.66
CA THR A 5 2.95 -38.92 32.19
C THR A 5 3.96 -37.82 31.84
N SER A 6 5.02 -38.14 31.10
CA SER A 6 5.79 -37.20 30.25
C SER A 6 6.83 -37.92 29.40
N PRO A 7 6.77 -37.82 28.06
CA PRO A 7 7.95 -37.86 27.20
C PRO A 7 8.17 -36.47 26.58
N LYS A 8 9.34 -35.88 26.81
CA LYS A 8 9.74 -34.61 26.17
C LYS A 8 11.20 -34.67 25.73
N LYS A 9 11.42 -34.75 24.41
CA LYS A 9 12.38 -33.96 23.59
C LYS A 9 12.54 -34.65 22.22
N GLU A 10 11.81 -34.17 21.20
CA GLU A 10 12.27 -33.16 20.22
C GLU A 10 13.23 -33.79 19.21
N LEU A 11 12.70 -34.56 18.27
CA LEU A 11 12.29 -34.16 16.91
C LEU A 11 13.40 -33.43 16.13
N GLU A 12 14.06 -34.28 15.37
CA GLU A 12 14.77 -34.10 14.11
C GLU A 12 14.61 -32.74 13.42
N GLY A 13 15.75 -32.27 12.89
CA GLY A 13 15.91 -30.97 12.26
C GLY A 13 14.87 -30.69 11.19
N ALA A 14 14.01 -29.71 11.48
CA ALA A 14 13.31 -28.99 10.44
C ALA A 14 14.34 -28.32 9.53
N PRO A 15 14.27 -28.48 8.20
CA PRO A 15 15.07 -27.67 7.31
C PRO A 15 14.65 -26.22 7.56
N LYS A 16 15.59 -25.38 7.99
CA LYS A 16 15.40 -23.93 7.95
C LYS A 16 15.18 -23.57 6.49
N SER A 17 13.92 -23.51 6.08
CA SER A 17 13.51 -22.99 4.79
C SER A 17 14.10 -21.59 4.70
N LYS A 18 15.19 -21.50 3.93
CA LYS A 18 15.88 -20.27 3.63
C LYS A 18 14.84 -19.38 2.97
N CYS A 19 14.29 -18.44 3.75
CA CYS A 19 13.31 -17.48 3.26
C CYS A 19 13.96 -16.72 2.11
N THR A 20 13.44 -16.93 0.90
CA THR A 20 13.88 -16.24 -0.31
C THR A 20 13.43 -14.78 -0.21
N ILE A 21 14.35 -13.95 0.28
CA ILE A 21 14.55 -12.52 0.02
C ILE A 21 13.37 -11.78 -0.63
N TRP A 22 12.57 -11.10 0.21
CA TRP A 22 12.45 -9.64 0.37
C TRP A 22 12.83 -8.66 -0.77
N GLY A 23 12.71 -9.04 -2.05
CA GLY A 23 12.97 -8.13 -3.17
C GLY A 23 11.79 -7.21 -3.50
N THR A 24 10.58 -7.76 -3.53
CA THR A 24 9.42 -7.09 -4.17
C THR A 24 8.66 -6.13 -3.24
N GLY A 25 8.71 -6.33 -1.91
CA GLY A 25 7.92 -5.55 -0.96
C GLY A 25 8.45 -4.13 -0.69
N ILE A 26 9.75 -3.90 -0.86
CA ILE A 26 10.37 -2.59 -0.61
C ILE A 26 10.06 -1.65 -1.78
N GLU A 27 10.04 -2.20 -2.99
CA GLU A 27 9.71 -1.50 -4.24
C GLU A 27 8.22 -1.12 -4.25
N ALA A 28 7.34 -2.09 -3.98
CA ALA A 28 5.91 -1.85 -3.88
C ALA A 28 5.57 -0.80 -2.81
N SER A 29 6.20 -0.87 -1.63
CA SER A 29 6.00 0.12 -0.56
C SER A 29 6.51 1.52 -0.93
N ARG A 30 7.63 1.62 -1.65
CA ARG A 30 8.20 2.90 -2.07
C ARG A 30 7.35 3.58 -3.16
N HIS A 31 6.86 2.79 -4.11
CA HIS A 31 5.94 3.26 -5.14
C HIS A 31 4.57 3.64 -4.56
N HIS A 32 4.13 2.93 -3.52
CA HIS A 32 2.91 3.26 -2.79
C HIS A 32 3.01 4.60 -2.07
N LEU A 33 4.11 4.84 -1.33
CA LEU A 33 4.37 6.12 -0.66
C LEU A 33 4.46 7.32 -1.64
N ASP A 34 5.05 7.10 -2.82
CA ASP A 34 5.14 8.11 -3.88
C ASP A 34 3.76 8.46 -4.46
N LEU A 35 2.90 7.44 -4.61
CA LEU A 35 1.53 7.59 -5.09
C LEU A 35 0.65 8.35 -4.08
N GLU A 36 0.69 7.99 -2.80
CA GLU A 36 -0.05 8.68 -1.74
C GLU A 36 0.40 10.15 -1.62
N THR A 37 1.70 10.40 -1.69
CA THR A 37 2.26 11.76 -1.68
C THR A 37 1.75 12.59 -2.86
N SER A 38 1.72 12.00 -4.05
CA SER A 38 1.21 12.64 -5.26
C SER A 38 -0.29 12.97 -5.17
N ILE A 39 -1.10 12.08 -4.56
CA ILE A 39 -2.53 12.30 -4.33
C ILE A 39 -2.74 13.51 -3.41
N GLU A 40 -2.03 13.58 -2.29
CA GLU A 40 -2.20 14.69 -1.34
C GLU A 40 -1.72 16.03 -1.90
N GLN A 41 -0.64 16.03 -2.69
CA GLN A 41 -0.19 17.24 -3.40
C GLN A 41 -1.26 17.75 -4.38
N LEU A 42 -1.92 16.85 -5.10
CA LEU A 42 -2.99 17.21 -6.04
C LEU A 42 -4.25 17.68 -5.32
N ARG A 43 -4.61 17.10 -4.17
CA ARG A 43 -5.69 17.60 -3.32
C ARG A 43 -5.43 19.04 -2.89
N GLN A 44 -4.21 19.33 -2.43
CA GLN A 44 -3.87 20.67 -1.96
C GLN A 44 -3.92 21.70 -3.10
N GLN A 45 -3.41 21.34 -4.28
CA GLN A 45 -3.53 22.18 -5.48
C GLN A 45 -4.98 22.42 -5.88
N MET A 46 -5.83 21.40 -5.82
CA MET A 46 -7.25 21.51 -6.12
C MET A 46 -7.95 22.50 -5.17
N ILE A 47 -7.69 22.41 -3.86
CA ILE A 47 -8.25 23.32 -2.86
C ILE A 47 -7.81 24.77 -3.13
N GLU A 48 -6.52 24.97 -3.39
CA GLU A 48 -5.98 26.32 -3.64
C GLU A 48 -6.55 26.92 -4.92
N LEU A 49 -6.57 26.16 -6.02
CA LEU A 49 -7.04 26.63 -7.32
C LEU A 49 -8.56 26.84 -7.31
N ALA A 50 -9.32 25.97 -6.64
CA ALA A 50 -10.77 26.15 -6.48
C ALA A 50 -11.10 27.41 -5.67
N GLY A 51 -10.32 27.70 -4.62
CA GLY A 51 -10.47 28.93 -3.83
C GLY A 51 -10.18 30.20 -4.64
N LYS A 52 -9.30 30.13 -5.65
CA LYS A 52 -8.91 31.27 -6.51
C LYS A 52 -9.78 31.43 -7.75
N HIS A 53 -10.13 30.33 -8.41
CA HIS A 53 -10.73 30.32 -9.75
C HIS A 53 -12.14 29.74 -9.80
N GLY A 54 -12.63 29.16 -8.70
CA GLY A 54 -13.89 28.43 -8.66
C GLY A 54 -13.77 27.00 -9.21
N LEU A 55 -14.70 26.14 -8.79
CA LEU A 55 -14.67 24.69 -9.09
C LEU A 55 -14.89 24.36 -10.57
N THR A 56 -15.47 25.29 -11.34
CA THR A 56 -15.76 25.09 -12.77
C THR A 56 -14.64 25.58 -13.69
N SER A 57 -13.55 26.12 -13.13
CA SER A 57 -12.38 26.54 -13.91
C SER A 57 -11.72 25.33 -14.57
N ASP A 58 -11.37 25.46 -15.85
CA ASP A 58 -10.70 24.42 -16.64
C ASP A 58 -9.42 23.89 -15.95
N VAL A 59 -8.68 24.79 -15.30
CA VAL A 59 -7.48 24.45 -14.53
C VAL A 59 -7.81 23.55 -13.33
N VAL A 60 -8.92 23.81 -12.63
CA VAL A 60 -9.38 23.00 -11.49
C VAL A 60 -9.92 21.66 -11.98
N LEU A 61 -10.62 21.64 -13.11
CA LEU A 61 -11.10 20.41 -13.75
C LEU A 61 -9.94 19.50 -14.17
N GLY A 62 -8.87 20.05 -14.74
CA GLY A 62 -7.67 19.29 -15.10
C GLY A 62 -7.01 18.62 -13.89
N VAL A 63 -6.84 19.36 -12.80
CA VAL A 63 -6.30 18.81 -11.54
C VAL A 63 -7.23 17.74 -10.96
N SER A 64 -8.55 17.93 -11.03
CA SER A 64 -9.54 16.95 -10.56
C SER A 64 -9.45 15.63 -11.34
N GLN A 65 -9.29 15.68 -12.66
CA GLN A 65 -9.16 14.47 -13.49
C GLN A 65 -7.87 13.72 -13.19
N GLN A 66 -6.77 14.45 -12.98
CA GLN A 66 -5.49 13.86 -12.61
C GLN A 66 -5.57 13.17 -11.25
N LEU A 67 -6.21 13.82 -10.26
CA LEU A 67 -6.44 13.23 -8.94
C LEU A 67 -7.27 11.94 -9.02
N ASP A 68 -8.34 11.93 -9.80
CA ASP A 68 -9.19 10.74 -9.99
C ASP A 68 -8.40 9.55 -10.57
N LYS A 69 -7.57 9.81 -11.58
CA LYS A 69 -6.66 8.81 -12.15
C LYS A 69 -5.74 8.19 -11.08
N TYR A 70 -5.12 9.01 -10.23
CA TYR A 70 -4.22 8.53 -9.19
C TYR A 70 -4.95 7.75 -8.09
N ILE A 71 -6.17 8.14 -7.73
CA ILE A 71 -7.00 7.39 -6.79
C ILE A 71 -7.35 6.00 -7.34
N VAL A 72 -7.78 5.92 -8.61
CA VAL A 72 -8.09 4.64 -9.25
C VAL A 72 -6.84 3.75 -9.31
N MET A 73 -5.67 4.31 -9.64
CA MET A 73 -4.42 3.56 -9.60
C MET A 73 -4.09 3.06 -8.19
N ALA A 74 -4.27 3.87 -7.15
CA ALA A 74 -4.04 3.46 -5.76
C ALA A 74 -4.96 2.29 -5.37
N GLN A 75 -6.25 2.40 -5.67
CA GLN A 75 -7.24 1.37 -5.38
C GLN A 75 -6.97 0.07 -6.12
N ASN A 76 -6.51 0.12 -7.37
CA ASN A 76 -6.17 -1.07 -8.15
C ASN A 76 -4.90 -1.76 -7.64
N ASN A 77 -3.90 -1.00 -7.18
CA ASN A 77 -2.71 -1.57 -6.55
C ASN A 77 -3.06 -2.28 -5.23
N HIS A 78 -3.94 -1.71 -4.39
CA HIS A 78 -4.43 -2.38 -3.17
C HIS A 78 -5.15 -3.71 -3.44
N LYS A 79 -5.92 -3.80 -4.52
CA LYS A 79 -6.62 -5.04 -4.92
C LYS A 79 -5.65 -6.10 -5.42
N ALA A 80 -4.58 -5.70 -6.13
CA ALA A 80 -3.55 -6.61 -6.59
C ALA A 80 -2.72 -7.18 -5.43
N ASP A 81 -2.46 -6.37 -4.40
CA ASP A 81 -1.72 -6.77 -3.20
C ASP A 81 -2.53 -7.71 -2.27
N SER A 82 -3.87 -7.62 -2.29
CA SER A 82 -4.77 -8.48 -1.47
C SER A 82 -5.07 -9.87 -2.07
N ILE A 83 -4.50 -10.21 -3.23
CA ILE A 83 -4.73 -11.52 -3.92
C ILE A 83 -3.53 -12.47 -3.75
N TRP A 84 -2.65 -12.23 -2.76
CA TRP A 84 -1.55 -13.13 -2.41
C TRP A 84 -1.63 -13.63 -0.96
#